data_AF-A0AAE3DP86-F1
#
_entry.id   AF-A0AAE3DP86-F1
#
_cell.length_a   1.000
_cell.length_b   1.000
_cell.length_c   1.000
_cell.angle_alpha   90.00
_cell.angle_beta   90.00
_cell.angle_gamma   90.00
#
_symmetry.space_group_name_H-M   'P 1'
#
loop_
_entity.id
_entity.type
_entity.pdbx_description
1 polymer ?
#
loop_
_entity_poly.entity_id
_entity_poly.type
_entity_poly.pdbx_seq_one_letter_code
_entity_poly.pdbx_strand_id
1 'polypeptide(L)'
;MSGSSKILLGFILGGMMSVDMGGPFNKAAYVFGTASIAAGNYDIMAAVMIGGMVPPCAIALATLLFKDKFTKEERQSGPVNFIMGLAFITEGAIPYAASDPLHVLPACIIGAGISGALSEAFQCTLMAPHGGIFVFPVVGNAMMYLAALVIGTIVSTALLGLLKKKAA
;
A
#
# COMPACT_ATOMS: atom_id res chain seq x y z
N MET A 1 -1.42 -6.96 -23.57
CA MET A 1 -2.41 -7.36 -22.54
C MET A 1 -3.69 -6.57 -22.75
N SER A 2 -4.86 -7.18 -22.56
CA SER A 2 -6.14 -6.46 -22.52
C SER A 2 -6.28 -5.64 -21.23
N GLY A 3 -7.14 -4.62 -21.22
CA GLY A 3 -7.30 -3.70 -20.09
C GLY A 3 -7.68 -4.39 -18.77
N SER A 4 -8.58 -5.38 -18.79
CA SER A 4 -8.99 -6.12 -17.59
C SER A 4 -7.86 -6.96 -16.97
N SER A 5 -6.95 -7.50 -17.80
CA SER A 5 -5.79 -8.27 -17.30
C SER A 5 -4.77 -7.38 -16.60
N LYS A 6 -4.64 -6.11 -17.00
CA LYS A 6 -3.76 -5.15 -16.34
C LYS A 6 -4.27 -4.75 -14.96
N ILE A 7 -5.58 -4.45 -14.84
CA ILE A 7 -6.21 -4.10 -13.56
C ILE A 7 -6.05 -5.24 -12.54
N LEU A 8 -6.30 -6.49 -12.96
CA LEU A 8 -6.10 -7.66 -12.09
C LEU A 8 -4.63 -7.84 -11.70
N LEU A 9 -3.70 -7.63 -12.62
CA LEU A 9 -2.27 -7.68 -12.32
C LEU A 9 -1.87 -6.61 -11.31
N GLY A 10 -2.34 -5.37 -11.48
CA GLY A 10 -2.13 -4.29 -10.52
C GLY A 10 -2.66 -4.62 -9.13
N PHE A 11 -3.82 -5.28 -9.04
CA PHE A 11 -4.34 -5.77 -7.77
C PHE A 11 -3.40 -6.76 -7.09
N ILE A 12 -2.95 -7.76 -7.85
CA ILE A 12 -2.08 -8.82 -7.33
C ILE A 12 -0.75 -8.22 -6.86
N LEU A 13 -0.11 -7.40 -7.70
CA LEU A 13 1.19 -6.81 -7.40
C LEU A 13 1.11 -5.81 -6.25
N GLY A 14 0.10 -4.94 -6.23
CA GLY A 14 -0.13 -4.03 -5.10
C GLY A 14 -0.37 -4.80 -3.80
N GLY A 15 -1.13 -5.89 -3.85
CA GLY A 15 -1.35 -6.76 -2.70
C GLY A 15 -0.07 -7.45 -2.22
N MET A 16 0.74 -7.98 -3.14
CA MET A 16 2.02 -8.64 -2.83
C MET A 16 2.98 -7.74 -2.06
N MET A 17 2.99 -6.44 -2.36
CA MET A 17 3.81 -5.45 -1.64
C MET A 17 3.46 -5.34 -0.15
N SER A 18 2.27 -5.79 0.25
CA SER A 18 1.77 -5.71 1.62
C SER A 18 1.68 -7.06 2.33
N VAL A 19 2.09 -8.16 1.67
CA VAL A 19 1.98 -9.51 2.24
C VAL A 19 2.92 -9.69 3.44
N ASP A 20 4.14 -9.17 3.34
CA ASP A 20 5.21 -9.38 4.31
C ASP A 20 6.00 -8.11 4.64
N MET A 21 5.49 -6.94 4.24
CA MET A 21 6.00 -5.60 4.61
C MET A 21 7.50 -5.38 4.33
N GLY A 22 8.01 -5.93 3.23
CA GLY A 22 9.43 -5.83 2.83
C GLY A 22 10.14 -7.19 2.71
N GLY A 23 9.40 -8.29 2.88
CA GLY A 23 9.89 -9.66 2.75
C GLY A 23 9.94 -10.16 1.29
N PRO A 24 10.03 -11.49 1.10
CA PRO A 24 10.18 -12.11 -0.22
C PRO A 24 9.06 -11.79 -1.23
N PHE A 25 7.80 -11.70 -0.82
CA PHE A 25 6.68 -11.41 -1.73
C PHE A 25 6.72 -9.95 -2.19
N ASN A 26 6.99 -9.02 -1.28
CA ASN A 26 7.20 -7.62 -1.62
C ASN A 26 8.38 -7.48 -2.60
N LYS A 27 9.53 -8.10 -2.31
CA LYS A 27 10.69 -8.06 -3.20
C LYS A 27 10.44 -8.70 -4.56
N ALA A 28 9.66 -9.78 -4.63
CA ALA A 28 9.28 -10.39 -5.88
C ALA A 28 8.43 -9.45 -6.75
N ALA A 29 7.44 -8.76 -6.15
CA ALA A 29 6.65 -7.75 -6.85
C ALA A 29 7.51 -6.55 -7.29
N TYR A 30 8.43 -6.10 -6.45
CA TYR A 30 9.40 -5.05 -6.79
C TYR A 30 10.27 -5.43 -8.00
N VAL A 31 10.87 -6.62 -7.99
CA VAL A 31 11.69 -7.13 -9.11
C VAL A 31 10.85 -7.27 -10.39
N PHE A 32 9.59 -7.70 -10.27
CA PHE A 32 8.68 -7.73 -11.41
C PHE A 32 8.42 -6.32 -11.97
N GLY A 33 8.21 -5.33 -11.10
CA GLY A 33 8.04 -3.93 -11.49
C GLY A 33 9.28 -3.36 -12.19
N THR A 34 10.48 -3.59 -11.65
CA THR A 34 11.71 -3.10 -12.26
C THR A 34 12.02 -3.76 -13.60
N ALA A 35 11.75 -5.07 -13.74
CA ALA A 35 11.82 -5.75 -15.03
C ALA A 35 10.81 -5.17 -16.04
N SER A 36 9.62 -4.77 -15.57
CA SER A 36 8.57 -4.17 -16.40
C SER A 36 8.97 -2.79 -16.95
N ILE A 37 9.73 -1.99 -16.18
CA ILE A 37 10.32 -0.73 -16.66
C ILE A 37 11.20 -0.99 -17.90
N ALA A 38 12.05 -2.02 -17.86
CA ALA A 38 12.94 -2.35 -18.98
C ALA A 38 12.18 -2.77 -20.25
N ALA A 39 10.96 -3.26 -20.10
CA ALA A 39 10.03 -3.58 -21.18
C ALA A 39 9.12 -2.40 -21.59
N GLY A 40 9.30 -1.21 -21.00
CA GLY A 40 8.50 -0.02 -21.29
C GLY A 40 7.12 0.03 -20.60
N ASN A 41 6.86 -0.87 -19.65
CA ASN A 41 5.58 -0.96 -18.92
C ASN A 41 5.68 -0.22 -17.58
N TYR A 42 5.60 1.12 -17.62
CA TYR A 42 5.72 1.99 -16.45
C TYR A 42 4.45 2.01 -15.57
N ASP A 43 3.32 1.55 -16.09
CA ASP A 43 2.05 1.36 -15.39
C ASP A 43 2.17 0.30 -14.28
N ILE A 44 2.79 -0.83 -14.62
CA ILE A 44 3.04 -1.92 -13.67
C ILE A 44 3.90 -1.43 -12.50
N MET A 45 4.94 -0.65 -12.79
CA MET A 45 5.80 -0.09 -11.76
C MET A 45 5.03 0.83 -10.80
N ALA A 46 4.14 1.68 -11.33
CA ALA A 46 3.29 2.54 -10.52
C ALA A 46 2.38 1.71 -9.59
N ALA A 47 1.77 0.63 -10.11
CA ALA A 47 0.92 -0.25 -9.32
C ALA A 47 1.68 -0.96 -8.18
N VAL A 48 2.93 -1.36 -8.41
CA VAL A 48 3.79 -1.94 -7.36
C VAL A 48 4.13 -0.87 -6.31
N MET A 49 4.56 0.33 -6.72
CA MET A 49 5.00 1.35 -5.76
C MET A 49 3.87 1.89 -4.91
N ILE A 50 2.65 2.02 -5.44
CA ILE A 50 1.53 2.51 -4.64
C ILE A 50 1.12 1.51 -3.56
N GLY A 51 1.25 0.20 -3.86
CA GLY A 51 0.91 -0.88 -2.94
C GLY A 51 1.70 -0.82 -1.64
N GLY A 52 3.00 -0.53 -1.69
CA GLY A 52 3.83 -0.41 -0.49
C GLY A 52 3.57 0.86 0.35
N MET A 53 2.92 1.87 -0.20
CA MET A 53 2.59 3.09 0.57
C MET A 53 1.36 2.88 1.47
N VAL A 54 0.45 1.97 1.09
CA VAL A 54 -0.87 1.82 1.73
C VAL A 54 -0.80 1.31 3.18
N PRO A 55 -0.08 0.21 3.53
CA PRO A 55 -0.14 -0.37 4.87
C PRO A 55 0.19 0.61 6.01
N PRO A 56 1.34 1.31 6.00
CA PRO A 56 1.68 2.26 7.06
C PRO A 56 0.72 3.47 7.09
N CYS A 57 0.29 4.02 5.95
CA CYS A 57 -0.71 5.09 5.91
C CYS A 57 -2.05 4.66 6.53
N ALA A 58 -2.50 3.44 6.20
CA ALA A 58 -3.76 2.90 6.69
C ALA A 58 -3.73 2.62 8.19
N ILE A 59 -2.61 2.11 8.71
CA ILE A 59 -2.39 1.92 10.15
C ILE A 59 -2.35 3.26 10.87
N ALA A 60 -1.63 4.24 10.35
CA ALA A 60 -1.57 5.57 10.94
C ALA A 60 -2.97 6.18 11.07
N LEU A 61 -3.78 6.11 10.00
CA LEU A 61 -5.16 6.60 10.05
C LEU A 61 -6.04 5.75 10.98
N ALA A 62 -5.89 4.43 10.99
CA ALA A 62 -6.68 3.54 11.84
C ALA A 62 -6.42 3.77 13.34
N THR A 63 -5.17 4.01 13.75
CA THR A 63 -4.82 4.30 15.14
C THR A 63 -5.43 5.62 15.64
N LEU A 64 -5.64 6.59 14.75
CA LEU A 64 -6.29 7.86 15.06
C LEU A 64 -7.82 7.73 15.14
N LEU A 65 -8.43 6.95 14.24
CA LEU A 65 -9.89 6.82 14.13
C LEU A 65 -10.47 5.76 15.09
N PHE A 66 -9.82 4.62 15.25
CA PHE A 66 -10.33 3.47 16.01
C PHE A 66 -9.52 3.25 17.29
N LYS A 67 -9.42 4.29 18.11
CA LYS A 67 -8.52 4.34 19.28
C LYS A 67 -8.72 3.20 20.29
N ASP A 68 -9.90 2.60 20.34
CA ASP A 68 -10.25 1.48 21.22
C ASP A 68 -9.74 0.12 20.72
N LYS A 69 -9.26 0.04 19.47
CA LYS A 69 -8.73 -1.17 18.84
C LYS A 69 -7.20 -1.27 18.87
N PHE A 70 -6.53 -0.24 19.37
CA PHE A 70 -5.08 -0.15 19.44
C PHE A 70 -4.61 0.15 20.86
N THR A 71 -3.48 -0.43 21.26
CA THR A 71 -2.88 -0.19 22.57
C THR A 71 -2.42 1.27 22.72
N LYS A 72 -2.00 1.68 23.93
CA LYS A 72 -1.46 3.03 24.13
C LYS A 72 -0.18 3.23 23.31
N GLU A 73 0.67 2.23 23.26
CA GLU A 73 1.96 2.20 22.57
C GLU A 73 1.76 2.24 21.05
N GLU A 74 0.81 1.46 20.53
CA GLU A 74 0.41 1.49 19.11
C GLU A 74 -0.14 2.87 18.71
N ARG A 75 -0.95 3.51 19.56
CA ARG A 75 -1.47 4.86 19.25
C ARG A 75 -0.41 5.95 19.30
N GLN A 76 0.60 5.82 20.15
CA GLN A 76 1.70 6.78 20.23
C GLN A 76 2.64 6.67 19.02
N SER A 77 2.90 5.45 18.55
CA SER A 77 3.75 5.20 17.39
C SER A 77 3.00 5.32 16.05
N GLY A 78 1.67 5.18 16.05
CA GLY A 78 0.81 5.18 14.86
C GLY A 78 1.01 6.36 13.92
N PRO A 79 1.01 7.63 14.38
CA PRO A 79 1.17 8.78 13.51
C PRO A 79 2.49 8.81 12.72
N VAL A 80 3.57 8.22 13.25
CA VAL A 80 4.87 8.14 12.55
C VAL A 80 4.74 7.29 11.28
N ASN A 81 3.80 6.35 11.23
CA ASN A 81 3.56 5.54 10.04
C ASN A 81 3.04 6.35 8.84
N PHE A 82 2.47 7.55 9.01
CA PHE A 82 2.19 8.40 7.84
C PHE A 82 3.48 8.79 7.12
N ILE A 83 4.51 9.18 7.87
CA ILE A 83 5.80 9.56 7.30
C ILE A 83 6.44 8.34 6.66
N MET A 84 6.40 7.18 7.33
CA MET A 84 6.93 5.94 6.77
C MET A 84 6.23 5.55 5.46
N GLY A 85 4.91 5.59 5.41
CA GLY A 85 4.15 5.29 4.19
C GLY A 85 4.39 6.27 3.05
N LEU A 86 4.40 7.57 3.36
CA LEU A 86 4.71 8.61 2.38
C LEU A 86 6.17 8.57 1.93
N ALA A 87 7.08 7.98 2.71
CA ALA A 87 8.47 7.72 2.32
C ALA A 87 8.68 6.32 1.71
N PHE A 88 7.61 5.55 1.49
CA PHE A 88 7.66 4.19 0.95
C PHE A 88 8.45 3.20 1.82
N ILE A 89 8.28 3.33 3.14
CA ILE A 89 8.84 2.44 4.15
C ILE A 89 7.69 1.61 4.72
N THR A 90 7.50 0.41 4.17
CA THR A 90 6.43 -0.53 4.56
C THR A 90 6.62 -1.11 5.97
N GLU A 91 7.86 -1.11 6.46
CA GLU A 91 8.29 -1.77 7.69
C GLU A 91 7.62 -1.19 8.95
N GLY A 92 7.12 0.05 8.89
CA GLY A 92 6.33 0.66 9.96
C GLY A 92 5.05 -0.13 10.30
N ALA A 93 4.58 -0.96 9.38
CA ALA A 93 3.46 -1.86 9.58
C ALA A 93 3.82 -3.17 10.30
N ILE A 94 5.10 -3.58 10.34
CA ILE A 94 5.53 -4.87 10.90
C ILE A 94 5.07 -5.05 12.36
N PRO A 95 5.25 -4.07 13.28
CA PRO A 95 4.85 -4.26 14.67
C PRO A 95 3.35 -4.55 14.83
N TYR A 96 2.52 -3.94 14.00
CA TYR A 96 1.06 -4.09 14.01
C TYR A 96 0.62 -5.41 13.37
N ALA A 97 1.28 -5.80 12.28
CA ALA A 97 1.05 -7.10 11.65
C ALA A 97 1.52 -8.26 12.56
N ALA A 98 2.60 -8.06 13.32
CA ALA A 98 3.08 -9.05 14.28
C ALA A 98 2.15 -9.16 15.50
N SER A 99 1.57 -8.05 15.97
CA SER A 99 0.63 -8.07 17.10
C SER A 99 -0.71 -8.71 16.73
N ASP A 100 -1.16 -8.54 15.50
CA ASP A 100 -2.47 -9.01 15.05
C ASP A 100 -2.52 -9.38 13.55
N PRO A 101 -1.84 -10.46 13.15
CA PRO A 101 -1.62 -10.79 11.73
C PRO A 101 -2.91 -11.11 10.98
N LEU A 102 -3.86 -11.76 11.65
CA LEU A 102 -5.12 -12.23 11.04
C LEU A 102 -6.04 -11.08 10.62
N HIS A 103 -5.94 -9.91 11.25
CA HIS A 103 -6.77 -8.76 10.90
C HIS A 103 -5.98 -7.69 10.13
N VAL A 104 -4.69 -7.51 10.45
CA VAL A 104 -3.87 -6.48 9.81
C VAL A 104 -3.43 -6.87 8.40
N LEU A 105 -2.95 -8.10 8.18
CA LEU A 105 -2.46 -8.51 6.86
C LEU A 105 -3.58 -8.49 5.81
N PRO A 106 -4.76 -9.09 6.03
CA PRO A 106 -5.83 -9.06 5.02
C PRO A 106 -6.30 -7.64 4.69
N ALA A 107 -6.43 -6.76 5.70
CA ALA A 107 -6.82 -5.37 5.48
C ALA A 107 -5.81 -4.62 4.60
N CYS A 108 -4.51 -4.75 4.91
CA CYS A 108 -3.43 -4.14 4.17
C CYS A 108 -3.33 -4.69 2.73
N ILE A 109 -3.38 -6.01 2.55
CA ILE A 109 -3.31 -6.66 1.23
C ILE A 109 -4.48 -6.19 0.34
N ILE A 110 -5.70 -6.16 0.87
CA ILE A 110 -6.88 -5.74 0.10
C ILE A 110 -6.77 -4.26 -0.29
N GLY A 111 -6.44 -3.37 0.65
CA GLY A 111 -6.32 -1.94 0.35
C GLY A 111 -5.19 -1.64 -0.63
N ALA A 112 -4.03 -2.29 -0.48
CA ALA A 112 -2.90 -2.14 -1.38
C ALA A 112 -3.19 -2.70 -2.78
N GLY A 113 -3.88 -3.84 -2.87
CA GLY A 113 -4.35 -4.38 -4.12
C GLY A 113 -5.35 -3.44 -4.81
N ILE A 114 -6.32 -2.89 -4.08
CA ILE A 114 -7.25 -1.89 -4.65
C ILE A 114 -6.49 -0.68 -5.17
N SER A 115 -5.49 -0.19 -4.43
CA SER A 115 -4.66 0.93 -4.86
C SER A 115 -3.89 0.62 -6.16
N GLY A 116 -3.30 -0.58 -6.26
CA GLY A 116 -2.61 -1.03 -7.48
C GLY A 116 -3.55 -1.19 -8.67
N ALA A 117 -4.74 -1.76 -8.45
CA ALA A 117 -5.78 -1.90 -9.47
C ALA A 117 -6.27 -0.54 -9.98
N LEU A 118 -6.47 0.42 -9.09
CA LEU A 118 -6.87 1.78 -9.44
C LEU A 118 -5.76 2.54 -10.16
N SER A 119 -4.49 2.34 -9.78
CA SER A 119 -3.34 2.90 -10.50
C SER A 119 -3.35 2.46 -11.97
N GLU A 120 -3.58 1.17 -12.23
CA GLU A 120 -3.73 0.61 -13.59
C GLU A 120 -4.98 1.17 -14.31
N ALA A 121 -6.13 1.21 -13.63
CA ALA A 121 -7.37 1.72 -14.20
C ALA A 121 -7.27 3.21 -14.58
N PHE A 122 -6.53 3.99 -13.81
CA PHE A 122 -6.27 5.40 -14.07
C PHE A 122 -5.06 5.63 -14.98
N GLN A 123 -4.42 4.56 -15.47
CA GLN A 123 -3.28 4.63 -16.37
C GLN A 123 -2.13 5.47 -15.77
N CYS A 124 -1.93 5.37 -14.46
CA CYS A 124 -0.82 6.03 -13.79
C CYS A 124 0.49 5.35 -14.22
N THR A 125 1.56 6.12 -14.37
CA THR A 125 2.86 5.57 -14.78
C THR A 125 3.97 6.08 -13.88
N LEU A 126 5.01 5.28 -13.69
CA LEU A 126 6.15 5.64 -12.88
C LEU A 126 7.43 5.01 -13.43
N MET A 127 8.35 5.86 -13.89
CA MET A 127 9.64 5.41 -14.44
C MET A 127 10.69 5.18 -13.35
N ALA A 128 10.53 5.81 -12.17
CA ALA A 128 11.47 5.63 -11.06
C ALA A 128 11.15 4.32 -10.31
N PRO A 129 12.13 3.46 -10.04
CA PRO A 129 11.93 2.24 -9.26
C PRO A 129 11.85 2.54 -7.75
N HIS A 130 11.09 3.58 -7.36
CA HIS A 130 10.97 4.01 -5.98
C HIS A 130 9.58 4.59 -5.75
N GLY A 131 9.03 4.41 -4.54
CA GLY A 131 7.73 4.96 -4.17
C GLY A 131 7.86 6.25 -3.36
N GLY A 132 6.74 6.67 -2.78
CA GLY A 132 6.70 7.77 -1.84
C GLY A 132 6.35 9.11 -2.49
N ILE A 133 6.13 10.11 -1.66
CA ILE A 133 5.75 11.46 -2.09
C ILE A 133 6.84 12.12 -2.96
N PHE A 134 8.10 11.70 -2.78
CA PHE A 134 9.25 12.24 -3.50
C PHE A 134 9.23 11.91 -5.01
N VAL A 135 8.52 10.87 -5.44
CA VAL A 135 8.42 10.51 -6.85
C VAL A 135 7.20 11.11 -7.56
N PHE A 136 6.27 11.75 -6.84
CA PHE A 136 5.07 12.35 -7.43
C PHE A 136 5.35 13.35 -8.58
N PRO A 137 6.45 14.15 -8.58
CA PRO A 137 6.78 15.01 -9.72
C PRO A 137 7.06 14.26 -11.03
N VAL A 138 7.39 12.96 -10.96
CA VAL A 138 7.69 12.11 -12.13
C VAL A 138 6.65 11.02 -12.36
N VAL A 139 5.53 11.05 -11.62
CA VAL A 139 4.38 10.15 -11.82
C VAL A 139 3.49 10.69 -12.93
N GLY A 140 3.21 9.86 -13.94
CA GLY A 140 2.14 10.13 -14.89
C GLY A 140 0.77 10.01 -14.23
N ASN A 141 -0.11 10.98 -14.49
CA ASN A 141 -1.43 11.08 -13.85
C ASN A 141 -1.37 11.16 -12.30
N ALA A 142 -0.43 11.94 -11.76
CA ALA A 142 -0.15 12.05 -10.32
C ALA A 142 -1.37 12.35 -9.44
N MET A 143 -2.35 13.12 -9.93
CA MET A 143 -3.59 13.39 -9.18
C MET A 143 -4.42 12.12 -8.99
N MET A 144 -4.53 11.28 -10.02
CA MET A 144 -5.24 10.01 -9.93
C MET A 144 -4.44 8.96 -9.16
N TYR A 145 -3.12 9.03 -9.21
CA TYR A 145 -2.25 8.23 -8.36
C TYR A 145 -2.45 8.56 -6.88
N LEU A 146 -2.54 9.85 -6.52
CA LEU A 146 -2.91 10.28 -5.17
C LEU A 146 -4.29 9.76 -4.77
N ALA A 147 -5.28 9.87 -5.67
CA ALA A 147 -6.62 9.37 -5.43
C ALA A 147 -6.63 7.86 -5.17
N ALA A 148 -5.90 7.07 -5.96
CA ALA A 148 -5.75 5.63 -5.76
C ALA A 148 -5.16 5.30 -4.39
N LEU A 149 -4.11 6.02 -3.97
CA LEU A 149 -3.47 5.85 -2.67
C LEU A 149 -4.43 6.14 -1.52
N VAL A 150 -5.17 7.25 -1.63
CA VAL A 150 -6.16 7.65 -0.62
C VAL A 150 -7.29 6.61 -0.54
N ILE A 151 -7.81 6.14 -1.66
CA ILE A 151 -8.88 5.13 -1.69
C ILE A 151 -8.39 3.82 -1.07
N GLY A 152 -7.23 3.31 -1.47
CA GLY A 152 -6.66 2.08 -0.90
C GLY A 152 -6.41 2.18 0.60
N THR A 153 -5.92 3.34 1.05
CA THR A 153 -5.69 3.66 2.47
C THR A 153 -7.00 3.68 3.24
N ILE A 154 -8.04 4.37 2.75
CA ILE A 154 -9.36 4.42 3.39
C ILE A 154 -9.97 3.03 3.49
N VAL A 155 -9.89 2.22 2.43
CA VAL A 155 -10.43 0.85 2.44
C VAL A 155 -9.68 -0.01 3.46
N SER A 156 -8.35 0.01 3.47
CA SER A 156 -7.56 -0.73 4.47
C SER A 156 -7.87 -0.25 5.89
N THR A 157 -7.97 1.06 6.12
CA THR A 157 -8.34 1.63 7.42
C THR A 157 -9.73 1.18 7.86
N ALA A 158 -10.73 1.22 6.97
CA ALA A 158 -12.08 0.75 7.27
C ALA A 158 -12.08 -0.75 7.62
N LEU A 159 -11.33 -1.57 6.87
CA LEU A 159 -11.15 -2.98 7.16
C LEU A 159 -10.47 -3.21 8.51
N LEU A 160 -9.41 -2.47 8.85
CA LEU A 160 -8.78 -2.52 10.18
C LEU A 160 -9.78 -2.16 11.28
N GLY A 161 -10.60 -1.14 11.06
CA GLY A 161 -11.66 -0.73 11.97
C GLY A 161 -12.75 -1.78 12.14
N LEU A 162 -13.09 -2.55 11.11
CA LEU A 162 -14.08 -3.62 11.17
C LEU A 162 -13.51 -4.91 11.77
N LEU A 163 -12.30 -5.29 11.36
CA LEU A 163 -11.69 -6.59 11.65
C LEU A 163 -10.97 -6.62 13.01
N LYS A 164 -10.19 -5.59 13.38
CA LYS A 164 -9.47 -5.60 14.67
C LYS A 164 -10.46 -5.63 15.82
N LYS A 165 -10.16 -6.43 16.84
CA LYS A 165 -10.90 -6.47 18.10
C LYS A 165 -10.46 -5.32 19.01
N LYS A 166 -11.24 -5.02 20.05
CA LYS A 166 -10.84 -4.02 21.05
C LYS A 166 -9.53 -4.45 21.71
N ALA A 167 -8.63 -3.49 21.90
CA ALA A 167 -7.40 -3.72 22.63
C ALA A 167 -7.76 -4.00 24.11
N ALA A 168 -7.19 -5.09 24.65
CA ALA A 168 -7.35 -5.49 26.04
C ALA A 168 -6.54 -4.58 26.98
#